data_AF-A0A948T131-F1
#
_entry.id   AF-A0A948T131-F1
#
_cell.length_a   1.000
_cell.length_b   1.000
_cell.length_c   1.000
_cell.angle_alpha   90.00
_cell.angle_beta   90.00
_cell.angle_gamma   90.00
#
_symmetry.space_group_name_H-M   'P 1'
#
loop_
_entity.id
_entity.type
_entity.pdbx_description
1 polymer ?
#
loop_
_entity_poly.entity_id
_entity_poly.type
_entity_poly.pdbx_seq_one_letter_code
_entity_poly.pdbx_strand_id
1 'polypeptide(L)'
;LTNDFFVNLLDMSTVWKKSSETEGVYEGLDRQSGKLKWTASPVDLVFGSNSELRAVAEVYAFNESRGKFVEDFVAAWNKVMNLDRF
;
A
#
# COMPACT_ATOMS: atom_id res chain seq x y z
N LEU A 1 -13.70 -4.03 -0.74
CA LEU A 1 -12.55 -3.52 -1.50
C LEU A 1 -12.46 -2.02 -1.25
N THR A 2 -11.39 -1.56 -0.60
CA THR A 2 -11.18 -0.15 -0.20
C THR A 2 -9.75 0.28 -0.52
N ASN A 3 -9.52 1.58 -0.62
CA ASN A 3 -8.21 2.19 -0.84
C ASN A 3 -7.41 2.39 0.47
N ASP A 4 -7.82 1.75 1.57
CA ASP A 4 -7.24 1.95 2.91
C ASP A 4 -5.76 1.57 2.95
N PHE A 5 -5.30 0.67 2.07
CA PHE A 5 -3.87 0.37 1.91
C PHE A 5 -3.06 1.63 1.62
N PHE A 6 -3.45 2.41 0.61
CA PHE A 6 -2.71 3.60 0.21
C PHE A 6 -2.84 4.73 1.22
N VAL A 7 -4.03 4.88 1.83
CA VAL A 7 -4.27 5.86 2.90
C VAL A 7 -3.35 5.59 4.09
N ASN A 8 -3.28 4.35 4.57
CA ASN A 8 -2.45 3.99 5.72
C ASN A 8 -0.95 3.97 5.40
N LEU A 9 -0.57 3.60 4.17
CA LEU A 9 0.83 3.56 3.75
C LEU A 9 1.45 4.96 3.69
N LEU A 10 0.69 5.94 3.21
CA LEU A 10 1.14 7.32 3.03
C LEU A 10 0.93 8.19 4.29
N ASP A 11 0.30 7.65 5.33
CA ASP A 11 0.12 8.35 6.59
C ASP A 11 1.46 8.55 7.31
N MET A 12 1.83 9.82 7.47
CA MET A 12 3.06 10.25 8.16
C MET A 12 3.02 10.02 9.68
N SER A 13 1.87 9.63 10.25
CA SER A 13 1.77 9.19 11.65
C SER A 13 2.45 7.85 11.89
N THR A 14 2.71 7.05 10.84
CA THR A 14 3.37 5.75 10.96
C THR A 14 4.84 5.87 10.58
N VAL A 15 5.73 5.36 11.44
CA VAL A 15 7.17 5.26 11.16
C VAL A 15 7.52 3.81 10.93
N TRP A 16 8.17 3.53 9.80
CA TRP A 16 8.58 2.19 9.42
C TRP A 16 10.03 1.92 9.81
N LYS A 17 10.28 0.80 10.48
CA LYS A 17 11.61 0.29 10.82
C LYS A 17 11.73 -1.17 10.40
N LYS A 18 12.93 -1.66 10.09
CA LYS A 18 13.15 -3.10 9.87
C LYS A 18 12.87 -3.85 11.17
N SER A 19 12.20 -4.99 11.09
CA SER A 19 12.02 -5.87 12.23
C SER A 19 13.37 -6.46 12.64
N SER A 20 13.60 -6.58 13.94
CA SER A 20 14.77 -7.26 14.50
C SER A 20 14.58 -8.78 14.54
N GLU A 21 13.34 -9.26 14.45
CA GLU A 21 13.00 -10.68 14.67
C GLU A 21 12.84 -11.45 13.36
N THR A 22 12.40 -10.79 12.29
CA THR A 22 12.11 -11.45 11.01
C THR A 22 12.76 -10.70 9.84
N GLU A 23 13.63 -11.39 9.10
CA GLU A 23 14.24 -10.87 7.89
C GLU A 23 13.18 -10.58 6.82
N GLY A 24 13.31 -9.45 6.13
CA GLY A 24 12.36 -9.04 5.10
C GLY A 24 11.02 -8.49 5.64
N VAL A 25 10.88 -8.30 6.95
CA VAL A 25 9.71 -7.67 7.57
C VAL A 25 10.07 -6.30 8.12
N TYR A 26 9.12 -5.37 7.98
CA TYR A 26 9.16 -4.02 8.53
C TYR A 26 7.99 -3.83 9.50
N GLU A 27 8.25 -3.13 10.59
CA GLU A 27 7.29 -2.76 11.62
C GLU A 27 6.91 -1.28 11.44
N GLY A 28 5.63 -1.02 11.23
CA GLY A 28 5.03 0.30 11.23
C GLY A 28 4.56 0.66 12.63
N LEU A 29 5.27 1.58 13.28
CA LEU A 29 4.97 2.06 14.62
C LEU A 29 4.22 3.39 14.55
N ASP A 30 3.28 3.61 15.48
CA ASP A 30 2.75 4.94 15.72
C ASP A 30 3.85 5.89 16.17
N ARG A 31 4.01 7.03 15.50
CA ARG A 31 5.07 8.00 15.78
C ARG A 31 4.96 8.60 17.19
N GLN A 32 3.74 8.74 17.73
CA GLN A 32 3.55 9.36 19.05
C GLN A 32 3.66 8.33 20.16
N SER A 33 2.96 7.20 20.02
CA SER A 33 2.88 6.22 21.10
C SER A 33 3.94 5.10 21.03
N GLY A 34 4.66 4.98 19.90
CA GLY A 34 5.61 3.88 19.65
C GLY A 34 4.96 2.50 19.55
N LYS A 35 3.62 2.43 19.47
CA LYS A 35 2.90 1.16 19.44
C LYS A 35 2.95 0.57 18.03
N LEU A 36 3.12 -0.74 17.93
CA LEU A 36 3.04 -1.44 16.66
C LEU A 36 1.62 -1.30 16.09
N LYS A 37 1.52 -0.75 14.87
CA LYS A 37 0.27 -0.64 14.11
C LYS A 37 0.22 -1.68 13.00
N TRP A 38 1.33 -1.84 12.27
CA TRP A 38 1.37 -2.61 11.03
C TRP A 38 2.65 -3.41 10.89
N THR A 39 2.60 -4.48 10.09
CA THR A 39 3.77 -5.19 9.58
C THR A 39 3.69 -5.24 8.07
N ALA A 40 4.81 -5.03 7.39
CA ALA A 40 4.87 -4.95 5.93
C ALA A 40 6.15 -5.59 5.39
N SER A 41 6.16 -5.94 4.12
CA SER A 41 7.33 -6.41 3.38
C SER A 41 7.92 -5.30 2.49
N PRO A 42 9.12 -5.49 1.90
CA PRO A 42 9.64 -4.60 0.87
C PRO A 42 8.67 -4.35 -0.30
N VAL A 43 7.87 -5.35 -0.66
CA VAL A 43 6.91 -5.25 -1.77
C VAL A 43 5.79 -4.26 -1.46
N ASP A 44 5.42 -4.11 -0.18
CA ASP A 44 4.42 -3.15 0.24
C ASP A 44 5.02 -1.73 0.32
N LEU A 45 6.22 -1.61 0.91
CA LEU A 45 6.87 -0.32 1.15
C LEU A 45 7.48 0.32 -0.11
N VAL A 46 7.64 -0.44 -1.19
CA VAL A 46 8.14 0.10 -2.47
C VAL A 46 7.18 1.18 -3.02
N PHE A 47 5.88 1.03 -2.79
CA PHE A 47 4.85 1.99 -3.19
C PHE A 47 4.93 3.32 -2.43
N GLY A 48 5.60 3.36 -1.27
CA GLY A 48 5.83 4.58 -0.50
C GLY A 48 7.20 5.20 -0.69
N SER A 49 8.16 4.46 -1.28
CA SER A 49 9.58 4.82 -1.33
C SER A 49 10.10 5.13 -2.75
N ASN A 50 9.58 4.46 -3.78
CA ASN A 50 9.89 4.78 -5.17
C ASN A 50 9.03 5.96 -5.63
N SER A 51 9.63 6.99 -6.24
CA SER A 51 8.93 8.23 -6.63
C SER A 51 7.80 8.01 -7.63
N GLU A 52 7.99 7.13 -8.62
CA GLU A 52 6.98 6.86 -9.65
C GLU A 52 5.80 6.06 -9.08
N LEU A 53 6.10 5.01 -8.30
CA LEU A 53 5.06 4.21 -7.65
C LEU A 53 4.31 5.01 -6.59
N ARG A 54 5.01 5.91 -5.88
CA ARG A 54 4.40 6.81 -4.90
C ARG A 54 3.42 7.77 -5.56
N ALA A 55 3.74 8.33 -6.72
CA ALA A 55 2.81 9.19 -7.45
C ALA A 55 1.49 8.47 -7.78
N VAL A 56 1.57 7.19 -8.16
CA VAL A 56 0.37 6.35 -8.40
C VAL A 56 -0.36 6.06 -7.08
N ALA A 57 0.36 5.74 -6.01
CA ALA A 57 -0.22 5.49 -4.69
C ALA A 57 -0.98 6.72 -4.16
N GLU A 58 -0.46 7.93 -4.38
CA GLU A 58 -1.08 9.19 -3.97
C GLU A 58 -2.42 9.43 -4.69
N VAL A 59 -2.53 9.04 -5.97
CA VAL A 59 -3.81 9.12 -6.71
C VAL A 59 -4.86 8.22 -6.06
N TYR A 60 -4.52 6.99 -5.68
CA TYR A 60 -5.48 6.08 -5.06
C TYR A 60 -5.75 6.39 -3.57
N ALA A 61 -4.82 7.05 -2.88
CA ALA A 61 -5.02 7.50 -1.50
C ALA A 61 -5.94 8.72 -1.37
N PHE A 62 -6.17 9.46 -2.46
CA PHE A 62 -7.04 10.63 -2.44
C PHE A 62 -8.49 10.26 -2.07
N ASN A 63 -9.15 11.10 -1.27
CA ASN A 63 -10.46 10.79 -0.67
C ASN A 63 -11.54 10.44 -1.70
N GLU A 64 -11.56 11.12 -2.85
CA GLU A 64 -12.55 10.89 -3.92
C GLU A 64 -12.17 9.73 -4.85
N SER A 65 -11.04 9.06 -4.63
CA SER A 65 -10.55 7.99 -5.52
C SER A 65 -11.07 6.59 -5.17
N ARG A 66 -11.95 6.45 -4.18
CA ARG A 66 -12.47 5.13 -3.77
C ARG A 66 -13.22 4.42 -4.91
N GLY A 67 -14.07 5.12 -5.66
CA GLY A 67 -14.78 4.57 -6.81
C GLY A 67 -13.82 4.14 -7.91
N LYS A 68 -12.91 5.05 -8.29
CA LYS A 68 -11.85 4.79 -9.28
C LYS A 68 -10.99 3.58 -8.92
N PHE A 69 -10.58 3.46 -7.66
CA PHE A 69 -9.78 2.32 -7.20
C PHE A 69 -10.49 0.99 -7.42
N VAL A 70 -11.78 0.90 -7.08
CA VAL A 70 -12.57 -0.33 -7.25
C VAL A 70 -12.69 -0.68 -8.74
N GLU A 71 -13.02 0.29 -9.58
CA GLU A 71 -13.14 0.09 -11.04
C GLU A 71 -11.82 -0.38 -11.66
N ASP A 72 -10.72 0.30 -11.36
CA ASP A 72 -9.39 -0.03 -11.89
C ASP A 72 -8.92 -1.41 -11.40
N PHE A 73 -9.18 -1.74 -10.13
CA PHE A 73 -8.85 -3.06 -9.57
C PHE A 73 -9.63 -4.18 -10.27
N VAL A 74 -10.94 -4.00 -10.48
CA VAL A 74 -11.78 -4.99 -11.17
C VAL A 74 -11.35 -5.15 -12.63
N ALA A 75 -11.03 -4.05 -13.32
CA ALA A 75 -10.53 -4.08 -14.69
C ALA A 75 -9.19 -4.84 -14.80
N ALA A 76 -8.24 -4.56 -13.88
CA ALA A 76 -6.97 -5.27 -13.84
C ALA A 76 -7.14 -6.76 -13.53
N TRP A 77 -8.00 -7.11 -12.57
CA TRP A 77 -8.33 -8.49 -12.24
C TRP A 77 -8.90 -9.23 -13.45
N ASN A 78 -9.92 -8.66 -14.09
CA ASN A 78 -10.54 -9.25 -15.27
C ASN A 78 -9.54 -9.42 -16.42
N LYS A 79 -8.62 -8.46 -16.61
CA LYS A 79 -7.56 -8.57 -17.61
C LYS A 79 -6.68 -9.80 -17.35
N VAL A 80 -6.18 -9.95 -16.12
CA VAL A 80 -5.30 -11.08 -15.74
C VAL A 80 -6.01 -12.42 -15.92
N MET A 81 -7.29 -12.50 -15.53
CA MET A 81 -8.09 -13.73 -15.62
C MET A 81 -8.37 -14.19 -17.07
N ASN A 82 -8.15 -13.36 -18.08
CA ASN A 82 -8.41 -13.69 -19.48
C ASN A 82 -7.14 -13.70 -20.35
N LEU A 83 -5.94 -13.64 -19.77
CA LEU A 83 -4.68 -13.56 -20.53
C LEU A 83 -4.38 -14.80 -21.38
N ASP A 84 -4.97 -15.95 -21.08
CA ASP A 84 -4.76 -17.23 -21.75
C ASP A 84 -5.95 -17.65 -22.64
N ARG A 85 -6.96 -16.79 -22.79
CA ARG A 85 -8.17 -17.04 -23.59
C ARG A 85 -7.98 -16.62 -25.05
N PHE A 86 -7.13 -17.35 -25.76
CA PHE A 86 -6.88 -17.19 -27.21
C PHE A 86 -8.05 -17.65 -28.08
#